data_AF-A0AAQ2D8E3-F1
#
_entry.id   AF-A0AAQ2D8E3-F1
#
_cell.length_a   1.000
_cell.length_b   1.000
_cell.length_c   1.000
_cell.angle_alpha   90.00
_cell.angle_beta   90.00
_cell.angle_gamma   90.00
#
_symmetry.space_group_name_H-M   'P 1'
#
loop_
_entity.id
_entity.type
_entity.pdbx_description
1 polymer ?
#
loop_
_entity_poly.entity_id
_entity_poly.type
_entity_poly.pdbx_seq_one_letter_code
_entity_poly.pdbx_strand_id
1 'polypeptide(L)'
;MFAIYLRHAVALTSLVLACTAHASSFDCTDATSKTEKAICTDPYLSTLDDKLAEQWRTTLGKVADPKMLKTDQRQWLKNRNACGALSACLRREYLMRLTELEHAVQPFSWDATWQLIPRGTSTSATLVTQRRNATHIAIDISAGEGANSGDLTGVAILKDGTAVYAEDACKLAFTPINGVLNVTQTGADSDCGGGMGVYYAGRYVASEQPLKLDYDLLSLGLARTPAEDQALRSLLKTDYQKLVETSGSLQVGENSKDVPDAQVVEMWMRGLGGIGILMSAADAQVWLIFKSYDDQGHEHLRYYTNVAKWNKRLPDVLQDWYDRMQESQSSLVLEMMP
;
A
#
# COMPACT_ATOMS: atom_id res chain seq x y z
N MET A 1 8.01 43.49 -61.15
CA MET A 1 6.58 43.18 -60.96
C MET A 1 6.44 41.66 -61.04
N PHE A 2 6.09 41.01 -59.92
CA PHE A 2 5.34 39.73 -59.73
C PHE A 2 5.39 38.63 -60.84
N ALA A 3 5.53 37.33 -60.57
CA ALA A 3 5.32 36.54 -59.37
C ALA A 3 5.95 35.14 -59.51
N ILE A 4 6.43 34.58 -58.39
CA ILE A 4 6.79 33.17 -58.18
C ILE A 4 5.63 32.54 -57.42
N TYR A 5 4.95 31.52 -57.93
CA TYR A 5 4.08 30.59 -57.16
C TYR A 5 3.78 29.37 -58.04
N LEU A 6 3.62 28.13 -57.58
CA LEU A 6 3.99 27.42 -56.36
C LEU A 6 3.69 25.95 -56.76
N ARG A 7 4.68 25.07 -56.79
CA ARG A 7 4.44 23.64 -57.03
C ARG A 7 3.75 23.08 -55.79
N HIS A 8 2.46 22.81 -55.87
CA HIS A 8 1.71 22.14 -54.80
C HIS A 8 2.13 20.67 -54.71
N ALA A 9 3.13 20.40 -53.88
CA ALA A 9 3.40 19.07 -53.37
C ALA A 9 2.31 18.74 -52.33
N VAL A 10 1.51 17.72 -52.63
CA VAL A 10 0.54 17.12 -51.70
C VAL A 10 1.33 16.45 -50.58
N ALA A 11 1.33 17.05 -49.39
CA ALA A 11 1.87 16.44 -48.18
C ALA A 11 0.80 15.52 -47.58
N LEU A 12 1.01 14.21 -47.71
CA LEU A 12 0.22 13.17 -47.05
C LEU A 12 0.67 13.09 -45.58
N THR A 13 -0.04 13.73 -44.67
CA THR A 13 0.18 13.61 -43.22
C THR A 13 -0.46 12.31 -42.73
N SER A 14 0.30 11.22 -42.76
CA SER A 14 -0.04 9.98 -42.04
C SER A 14 0.12 10.22 -40.54
N LEU A 15 -1.00 10.41 -39.84
CA LEU A 15 -1.04 10.46 -38.39
C LEU A 15 -0.83 9.03 -37.85
N VAL A 16 0.43 8.66 -37.59
CA VAL A 16 0.74 7.42 -36.87
C VAL A 16 0.34 7.65 -35.42
N LEU A 17 -0.82 7.15 -35.02
CA LEU A 17 -1.12 6.91 -33.60
C LEU A 17 -0.12 5.87 -33.12
N ALA A 18 0.99 6.32 -32.54
CA ALA A 18 1.84 5.46 -31.75
C ALA A 18 1.05 5.07 -30.49
N CYS A 19 0.34 3.95 -30.54
CA CYS A 19 0.02 3.23 -29.31
C CYS A 19 1.37 2.87 -28.70
N THR A 20 1.76 3.61 -27.66
CA THR A 20 2.80 3.17 -26.74
C THR A 20 2.31 1.87 -26.12
N ALA A 21 2.67 0.75 -26.75
CA ALA A 21 2.53 -0.57 -26.16
C ALA A 21 3.49 -0.60 -24.97
N HIS A 22 2.99 -0.22 -23.80
CA HIS A 22 3.62 -0.58 -22.55
C HIS A 22 3.54 -2.11 -22.47
N ALA A 23 4.67 -2.76 -22.72
CA ALA A 23 4.74 -4.20 -22.77
C ALA A 23 4.78 -4.71 -21.34
N SER A 24 3.61 -5.01 -20.75
CA SER A 24 3.51 -5.81 -19.53
C SER A 24 4.27 -7.14 -19.68
N SER A 25 4.46 -7.85 -18.58
CA SER A 25 5.09 -9.19 -18.58
C SER A 25 4.36 -10.25 -19.42
N PHE A 26 3.18 -9.90 -19.96
CA PHE A 26 2.35 -10.65 -20.90
C PHE A 26 1.80 -9.71 -21.99
N ASP A 27 1.24 -10.26 -23.07
CA ASP A 27 0.61 -9.47 -24.14
C ASP A 27 -0.77 -8.95 -23.71
N CYS A 28 -0.94 -7.63 -23.65
CA CYS A 28 -2.20 -7.01 -23.29
C CYS A 28 -3.36 -7.30 -24.26
N THR A 29 -3.07 -7.70 -25.49
CA THR A 29 -4.10 -8.12 -26.45
C THR A 29 -4.74 -9.46 -26.08
N ASP A 30 -4.03 -10.28 -25.30
CA ASP A 30 -4.48 -11.58 -24.79
C ASP A 30 -5.11 -11.50 -23.38
N ALA A 31 -5.22 -10.30 -22.80
CA ALA A 31 -5.74 -10.10 -21.45
C ALA A 31 -7.21 -10.54 -21.32
N THR A 32 -7.46 -11.60 -20.56
CA THR A 32 -8.82 -12.17 -20.39
C THR A 32 -9.40 -11.89 -19.01
N SER A 33 -8.56 -11.93 -17.98
CA SER A 33 -8.97 -11.74 -16.59
C SER A 33 -9.18 -10.27 -16.22
N LYS A 34 -9.96 -10.01 -15.17
CA LYS A 34 -10.14 -8.66 -14.62
C LYS A 34 -8.81 -8.03 -14.18
N THR A 35 -7.90 -8.85 -13.65
CA THR A 35 -6.58 -8.42 -13.21
C THR A 35 -5.67 -8.05 -14.37
N GLU A 36 -5.58 -8.89 -15.39
CA GLU A 36 -4.76 -8.59 -16.59
C GLU A 36 -5.24 -7.31 -17.27
N LYS A 37 -6.56 -7.16 -17.42
CA LYS A 37 -7.15 -5.93 -18.00
C LYS A 37 -6.79 -4.70 -17.17
N ALA A 38 -6.90 -4.77 -15.85
CA ALA A 38 -6.52 -3.66 -14.97
C ALA A 38 -5.04 -3.31 -15.10
N ILE A 39 -4.14 -4.30 -15.12
CA ILE A 39 -2.70 -4.10 -15.33
C ILE A 39 -2.44 -3.39 -16.66
N CYS A 40 -3.11 -3.82 -17.74
CA CYS A 40 -2.94 -3.26 -19.08
C CYS A 40 -3.49 -1.84 -19.25
N THR A 41 -4.56 -1.49 -18.54
CA THR A 41 -5.19 -0.16 -18.66
C THR A 41 -4.60 0.90 -17.74
N ASP A 42 -3.81 0.48 -16.74
CA ASP A 42 -3.21 1.36 -15.74
C ASP A 42 -1.69 1.42 -15.93
N PRO A 43 -1.14 2.55 -16.44
CA PRO A 43 0.28 2.68 -16.73
C PRO A 43 1.19 2.43 -15.51
N TYR A 44 0.71 2.74 -14.30
CA TYR A 44 1.46 2.53 -13.07
C TYR A 44 1.54 1.03 -12.75
N LEU A 45 0.44 0.29 -12.90
CA LEU A 45 0.44 -1.16 -12.73
C LEU A 45 1.28 -1.87 -13.79
N SER A 46 1.19 -1.45 -15.06
CA SER A 46 2.05 -2.00 -16.12
C SER A 46 3.54 -1.83 -15.78
N THR A 47 3.93 -0.64 -15.29
CA THR A 47 5.32 -0.37 -14.88
C THR A 47 5.76 -1.27 -13.72
N LEU A 48 4.88 -1.50 -12.74
CA LEU A 48 5.16 -2.40 -11.62
C LEU A 48 5.29 -3.87 -12.07
N ASP A 49 4.48 -4.28 -13.05
CA ASP A 49 4.54 -5.62 -13.63
C ASP A 49 5.86 -5.88 -14.35
N ASP A 50 6.34 -4.91 -15.13
CA ASP A 50 7.63 -4.99 -15.83
C ASP A 50 8.80 -5.10 -14.86
N LYS A 51 8.82 -4.21 -13.85
CA LYS A 51 9.83 -4.21 -12.78
C LYS A 51 9.86 -5.55 -12.07
N LEU A 52 8.69 -6.10 -11.73
CA LEU A 52 8.61 -7.38 -11.04
C LEU A 52 9.07 -8.54 -11.92
N ALA A 53 8.75 -8.53 -13.21
CA ALA A 53 9.21 -9.56 -14.14
C ALA A 53 10.74 -9.55 -14.32
N GLU A 54 11.35 -8.37 -14.38
CA GLU A 54 12.81 -8.21 -14.40
C GLU A 54 13.45 -8.67 -13.09
N GLN A 55 12.93 -8.20 -11.95
CA GLN A 55 13.44 -8.56 -10.63
C GLN A 55 13.34 -10.07 -10.40
N TRP A 56 12.21 -10.71 -10.74
CA TRP A 56 12.07 -12.15 -10.61
C TRP A 56 13.13 -12.88 -11.45
N ARG A 57 13.28 -12.55 -12.74
CA ARG A 57 14.31 -13.20 -13.59
C ARG A 57 15.71 -13.12 -12.97
N THR A 58 16.06 -11.96 -12.41
CA THR A 58 17.34 -11.75 -11.72
C THR A 58 17.45 -12.55 -10.43
N THR A 59 16.44 -12.48 -9.56
CA THR A 59 16.41 -13.19 -8.27
C THR A 59 16.45 -14.70 -8.46
N LEU A 60 15.77 -15.23 -9.48
CA LEU A 60 15.72 -16.67 -9.76
C LEU A 60 17.10 -17.30 -10.02
N GLY A 61 18.03 -16.55 -10.60
CA GLY A 61 19.40 -17.00 -10.84
C GLY A 61 20.33 -16.88 -9.62
N LYS A 62 19.88 -16.24 -8.53
CA LYS A 62 20.71 -15.88 -7.36
C LYS A 62 20.28 -16.60 -6.08
N VAL A 63 19.02 -17.02 -5.97
CA VAL A 63 18.50 -17.70 -4.78
C VAL A 63 19.06 -19.12 -4.61
N ALA A 64 19.13 -19.57 -3.37
CA ALA A 64 19.60 -20.93 -3.02
C ALA A 64 18.64 -22.03 -3.52
N ASP A 65 17.32 -21.82 -3.44
CA ASP A 65 16.30 -22.73 -3.93
C ASP A 65 15.38 -22.06 -4.98
N PRO A 66 15.75 -22.16 -6.28
CA PRO A 66 14.93 -21.68 -7.38
C PRO A 66 13.57 -22.40 -7.53
N LYS A 67 13.45 -23.66 -7.09
CA LYS A 67 12.20 -24.43 -7.20
C LYS A 67 11.18 -23.93 -6.19
N MET A 68 11.63 -23.63 -4.97
CA MET A 68 10.83 -22.97 -3.94
C MET A 68 10.37 -21.60 -4.42
N LEU A 69 11.27 -20.76 -4.96
CA LEU A 69 10.91 -19.44 -5.47
C LEU A 69 9.88 -19.51 -6.62
N LYS A 70 9.99 -20.49 -7.53
CA LYS A 70 8.96 -20.68 -8.58
C LYS A 70 7.60 -21.07 -8.02
N THR A 71 7.57 -21.87 -6.96
CA THR A 71 6.33 -22.31 -6.31
C THR A 71 5.66 -21.16 -5.59
N ASP A 72 6.46 -20.44 -4.83
CA ASP A 72 6.11 -19.17 -4.23
C ASP A 72 5.58 -18.16 -5.26
N GLN A 73 6.24 -18.15 -6.42
CA GLN A 73 5.83 -17.53 -7.69
C GLN A 73 4.33 -17.63 -7.97
N ARG A 74 3.94 -18.88 -8.19
CA ARG A 74 2.58 -19.24 -8.56
C ARG A 74 1.58 -18.93 -7.45
N GLN A 75 2.00 -19.00 -6.18
CA GLN A 75 1.12 -18.64 -5.08
C GLN A 75 0.88 -17.14 -5.01
N TRP A 76 1.93 -16.32 -5.14
CA TRP A 76 1.77 -14.86 -5.21
C TRP A 76 0.88 -14.44 -6.37
N LEU A 77 1.02 -15.05 -7.56
CA LEU A 77 0.14 -14.76 -8.70
C LEU A 77 -1.34 -15.02 -8.39
N LYS A 78 -1.67 -16.04 -7.58
CA LYS A 78 -3.05 -16.28 -7.13
C LYS A 78 -3.53 -15.17 -6.20
N ASN A 79 -2.69 -14.74 -5.25
CA ASN A 79 -3.02 -13.66 -4.32
C ASN A 79 -3.24 -12.35 -5.07
N ARG A 80 -2.33 -11.98 -5.98
CA ARG A 80 -2.48 -10.83 -6.88
C ARG A 80 -3.79 -10.91 -7.67
N ASN A 81 -4.08 -12.05 -8.28
CA ASN A 81 -5.30 -12.21 -9.08
C ASN A 81 -6.59 -12.15 -8.23
N ALA A 82 -6.52 -12.41 -6.93
CA ALA A 82 -7.66 -12.24 -6.02
C ALA A 82 -8.07 -10.77 -5.86
N CYS A 83 -7.17 -9.81 -6.14
CA CYS A 83 -7.51 -8.38 -6.19
C CYS A 83 -8.53 -8.05 -7.31
N GLY A 84 -8.68 -8.89 -8.33
CA GLY A 84 -9.52 -8.59 -9.48
C GLY A 84 -9.06 -7.31 -10.19
N ALA A 85 -9.97 -6.35 -10.37
CA ALA A 85 -9.71 -5.06 -11.01
C ALA A 85 -9.37 -3.92 -10.03
N LEU A 86 -9.18 -4.21 -8.74
CA LEU A 86 -8.91 -3.19 -7.72
C LEU A 86 -7.44 -2.74 -7.82
N SER A 87 -7.19 -1.60 -8.49
CA SER A 87 -5.82 -1.12 -8.73
C SER A 87 -5.00 -0.94 -7.45
N ALA A 88 -5.56 -0.37 -6.38
CA ALA A 88 -4.82 -0.18 -5.12
C ALA A 88 -4.34 -1.51 -4.51
N CYS A 89 -5.19 -2.55 -4.54
CA CYS A 89 -4.82 -3.90 -4.11
C CYS A 89 -3.67 -4.44 -4.96
N LEU A 90 -3.78 -4.33 -6.30
CA LEU A 90 -2.74 -4.79 -7.21
C LEU A 90 -1.41 -4.05 -6.97
N ARG A 91 -1.42 -2.73 -6.88
CA ARG A 91 -0.23 -1.89 -6.64
C ARG A 91 0.51 -2.33 -5.38
N ARG A 92 -0.24 -2.56 -4.30
CA ARG A 92 0.30 -3.06 -3.03
C ARG A 92 0.91 -4.45 -3.16
N GLU A 93 0.21 -5.40 -3.79
CA GLU A 93 0.75 -6.75 -4.02
C GLU A 93 2.05 -6.73 -4.82
N TYR A 94 2.18 -5.83 -5.81
CA TYR A 94 3.42 -5.62 -6.55
C TYR A 94 4.54 -5.04 -5.68
N LEU A 95 4.27 -3.96 -4.94
CA LEU A 95 5.26 -3.31 -4.08
C LEU A 95 5.80 -4.26 -3.01
N MET A 96 4.91 -4.97 -2.31
CA MET A 96 5.30 -5.98 -1.32
C MET A 96 6.18 -7.06 -1.96
N ARG A 97 5.80 -7.55 -3.14
CA ARG A 97 6.55 -8.61 -3.81
C ARG A 97 7.90 -8.18 -4.34
N LEU A 98 8.04 -6.95 -4.81
CA LEU A 98 9.33 -6.38 -5.19
C LEU A 98 10.29 -6.41 -4.00
N THR A 99 9.83 -5.96 -2.83
CA THR A 99 10.63 -6.01 -1.59
C THR A 99 10.97 -7.44 -1.17
N GLU A 100 10.02 -8.38 -1.27
CA GLU A 100 10.29 -9.81 -1.02
C GLU A 100 11.41 -10.35 -1.93
N LEU A 101 11.34 -10.08 -3.24
CA LEU A 101 12.30 -10.58 -4.23
C LEU A 101 13.69 -9.97 -4.07
N GLU A 102 13.78 -8.73 -3.59
CA GLU A 102 15.05 -8.08 -3.25
C GLU A 102 15.76 -8.80 -2.09
N HIS A 103 15.01 -9.19 -1.06
CA HIS A 103 15.56 -9.84 0.13
C HIS A 103 15.70 -11.36 -0.01
N ALA A 104 14.99 -11.98 -0.96
CA ALA A 104 15.02 -13.43 -1.17
C ALA A 104 16.41 -13.98 -1.49
N VAL A 105 17.33 -13.18 -2.04
CA VAL A 105 18.71 -13.61 -2.36
C VAL A 105 19.63 -13.66 -1.14
N GLN A 106 19.20 -13.11 -0.01
CA GLN A 106 20.01 -13.09 1.20
C GLN A 106 20.08 -14.49 1.85
N PRO A 107 21.20 -14.84 2.53
CA PRO A 107 21.27 -16.07 3.30
C PRO A 107 20.25 -16.08 4.45
N PHE A 108 19.52 -17.19 4.58
CA PHE A 108 18.59 -17.38 5.69
C PHE A 108 19.34 -17.73 6.99
N SER A 109 18.90 -17.17 8.13
CA SER A 109 19.40 -17.47 9.47
C SER A 109 18.25 -17.55 10.47
N TRP A 110 18.30 -18.51 11.40
CA TRP A 110 17.37 -18.53 12.55
C TRP A 110 17.82 -17.61 13.70
N ASP A 111 18.96 -16.94 13.52
CA ASP A 111 19.52 -15.93 14.41
C ASP A 111 19.49 -14.60 13.65
N ALA A 112 18.39 -13.85 13.76
CA ALA A 112 18.15 -12.63 12.98
C ALA A 112 17.01 -11.77 13.57
N THR A 113 17.06 -10.48 13.27
CA THR A 113 15.94 -9.53 13.39
C THR A 113 15.20 -9.49 12.06
N TRP A 114 13.88 -9.66 12.11
CA TRP A 114 12.98 -9.78 10.98
C TRP A 114 11.95 -8.66 11.01
N GLN A 115 11.80 -7.95 9.90
CA GLN A 115 10.82 -6.88 9.74
C GLN A 115 9.71 -7.32 8.81
N LEU A 116 8.46 -7.14 9.23
CA LEU A 116 7.29 -7.40 8.39
C LEU A 116 7.33 -6.49 7.16
N ILE A 117 7.03 -7.06 5.99
CA ILE A 117 6.67 -6.32 4.78
C ILE A 117 5.23 -5.83 4.98
N PRO A 118 5.04 -4.53 5.29
CA PRO A 118 3.77 -4.02 5.75
C PRO A 118 2.79 -3.90 4.59
N ARG A 119 1.52 -4.23 4.83
CA ARG A 119 0.45 -4.07 3.82
C ARG A 119 -0.02 -2.62 3.66
N GLY A 120 0.42 -1.73 4.53
CA GLY A 120 0.06 -0.32 4.52
C GLY A 120 0.95 0.43 5.49
N THR A 121 0.64 1.70 5.73
CA THR A 121 1.46 2.55 6.61
C THR A 121 1.16 2.34 8.10
N SER A 122 0.02 1.75 8.44
CA SER A 122 -0.41 1.53 9.83
C SER A 122 -0.01 0.17 10.42
N THR A 123 0.47 -0.77 9.61
CA THR A 123 0.84 -2.11 10.03
C THR A 123 2.35 -2.21 10.20
N SER A 124 2.82 -2.74 11.31
CA SER A 124 4.24 -3.08 11.49
C SER A 124 4.41 -4.31 12.36
N ALA A 125 5.52 -5.03 12.19
CA ALA A 125 5.96 -6.02 13.16
C ALA A 125 7.47 -6.24 13.08
N THR A 126 8.10 -6.37 14.24
CA THR A 126 9.49 -6.82 14.41
C THR A 126 9.47 -8.18 15.09
N LEU A 127 10.14 -9.16 14.49
CA LEU A 127 10.33 -10.50 15.02
C LEU A 127 11.83 -10.75 15.22
N VAL A 128 12.24 -11.12 16.42
CA VAL A 128 13.58 -11.61 16.69
C VAL A 128 13.52 -13.12 16.83
N THR A 129 14.34 -13.83 16.05
CA THR A 129 14.53 -15.28 16.20
C THR A 129 15.93 -15.55 16.73
N GLN A 130 16.04 -16.48 17.69
CA GLN A 130 17.32 -16.96 18.20
C GLN A 130 17.32 -18.48 18.30
N ARG A 131 18.25 -19.15 17.63
CA ARG A 131 18.40 -20.60 17.71
C ARG A 131 18.95 -20.99 19.08
N ARG A 132 18.18 -21.79 19.82
CA ARG A 132 18.59 -22.32 21.14
C ARG A 132 19.39 -23.61 21.00
N ASN A 133 18.94 -24.49 20.11
CA ASN A 133 19.58 -25.77 19.80
C ASN A 133 19.06 -26.29 18.44
N ALA A 134 19.32 -27.56 18.13
CA ALA A 134 18.94 -28.17 16.85
C ALA A 134 17.43 -28.20 16.57
N THR A 135 16.59 -28.14 17.60
CA THR A 135 15.13 -28.31 17.50
C THR A 135 14.31 -27.18 18.09
N HIS A 136 14.94 -26.14 18.67
CA HIS A 136 14.24 -25.05 19.36
C HIS A 136 14.74 -23.68 18.93
N ILE A 137 13.81 -22.82 18.55
CA ILE A 137 14.03 -21.41 18.20
C ILE A 137 13.26 -20.56 19.20
N ALA A 138 13.94 -19.70 19.94
CA ALA A 138 13.25 -18.65 20.68
C ALA A 138 12.74 -17.58 19.72
N ILE A 139 11.52 -17.11 19.98
CA ILE A 139 10.84 -16.08 19.22
C ILE A 139 10.44 -14.96 20.17
N ASP A 140 10.59 -13.72 19.71
CA ASP A 140 10.11 -12.52 20.36
C ASP A 140 9.55 -11.62 19.26
N ILE A 141 8.25 -11.38 19.25
CA ILE A 141 7.58 -10.61 18.21
C ILE A 141 6.75 -9.49 18.83
N SER A 142 6.96 -8.28 18.33
CA SER A 142 6.15 -7.10 18.61
C SER A 142 5.48 -6.64 17.32
N ALA A 143 4.18 -6.41 17.36
CA ALA A 143 3.38 -6.02 16.20
C ALA A 143 2.42 -4.88 16.54
N GLY A 144 2.05 -4.11 15.51
CA GLY A 144 1.13 -2.98 15.61
C GLY A 144 0.20 -2.85 14.41
N GLU A 145 -1.01 -2.39 14.67
CA GLU A 145 -2.01 -2.00 13.67
C GLU A 145 -2.73 -0.72 14.14
N GLY A 146 -2.35 0.41 13.57
CA GLY A 146 -2.78 1.73 14.05
C GLY A 146 -2.25 1.97 15.48
N ALA A 147 -3.15 2.32 16.41
CA ALA A 147 -2.84 2.50 17.83
C ALA A 147 -2.92 1.21 18.66
N ASN A 148 -3.26 0.07 18.04
CA ASN A 148 -3.27 -1.21 18.72
C ASN A 148 -1.92 -1.91 18.56
N SER A 149 -1.48 -2.60 19.61
CA SER A 149 -0.24 -3.37 19.61
C SER A 149 -0.45 -4.77 20.18
N GLY A 150 0.57 -5.61 20.06
CA GLY A 150 0.63 -6.92 20.68
C GLY A 150 2.04 -7.49 20.67
N ASP A 151 2.38 -8.22 21.72
CA ASP A 151 3.69 -8.83 21.90
C ASP A 151 3.51 -10.32 22.18
N LEU A 152 4.38 -11.15 21.62
CA LEU A 152 4.41 -12.59 21.85
C LEU A 152 5.85 -13.05 21.98
N THR A 153 6.15 -13.74 23.09
CA THR A 153 7.45 -14.37 23.32
C THR A 153 7.24 -15.86 23.54
N GLY A 154 8.10 -16.70 22.97
CA GLY A 154 7.95 -18.14 23.09
C GLY A 154 9.11 -18.94 22.55
N VAL A 155 8.94 -20.26 22.52
CA VAL A 155 9.89 -21.18 21.89
C VAL A 155 9.15 -22.01 20.86
N ALA A 156 9.54 -21.84 19.59
CA ALA A 156 9.04 -22.62 18.48
C ALA A 156 9.88 -23.89 18.30
N ILE A 157 9.21 -25.02 18.02
CA ILE A 157 9.84 -26.30 17.74
C ILE A 157 10.17 -26.36 16.25
N LEU A 158 11.47 -26.47 15.93
CA LEU A 158 11.99 -26.62 14.58
C LEU A 158 11.97 -28.07 14.14
N LYS A 159 11.23 -28.36 13.07
CA LYS A 159 11.18 -29.66 12.40
C LYS A 159 11.09 -29.46 10.89
N ASP A 160 11.90 -30.21 10.14
CA ASP A 160 11.91 -30.20 8.67
C ASP A 160 12.00 -28.78 8.07
N GLY A 161 12.83 -27.92 8.70
CA GLY A 161 13.04 -26.54 8.27
C GLY A 161 11.95 -25.54 8.65
N THR A 162 10.85 -25.99 9.28
CA THR A 162 9.76 -25.13 9.75
C THR A 162 9.77 -25.07 11.28
N ALA A 163 9.73 -23.87 11.85
CA ALA A 163 9.54 -23.71 13.30
C ALA A 163 8.06 -23.47 13.61
N VAL A 164 7.53 -24.12 14.64
CA VAL A 164 6.12 -23.97 15.04
C VAL A 164 6.05 -23.64 16.52
N TYR A 165 5.43 -22.51 16.84
CA TYR A 165 4.97 -22.17 18.18
C TYR A 165 3.48 -22.47 18.29
N ALA A 166 3.06 -23.03 19.42
CA ALA A 166 1.66 -23.32 19.69
C ALA A 166 1.38 -23.22 21.20
N GLU A 167 0.40 -22.41 21.56
CA GLU A 167 -0.10 -22.24 22.92
C GLU A 167 -1.61 -22.02 22.83
N ASP A 168 -2.39 -22.89 23.49
CA ASP A 168 -3.85 -22.93 23.40
C ASP A 168 -4.38 -22.85 21.95
N ALA A 169 -5.14 -21.81 21.63
CA ALA A 169 -5.70 -21.56 20.30
C ALA A 169 -4.73 -20.83 19.35
N CYS A 170 -3.66 -20.24 19.88
CA CYS A 170 -2.65 -19.56 19.08
C CYS A 170 -1.63 -20.55 18.52
N LYS A 171 -1.44 -20.50 17.21
CA LYS A 171 -0.35 -21.23 16.55
C LYS A 171 0.30 -20.37 15.49
N LEU A 172 1.62 -20.22 15.58
CA LEU A 172 2.45 -19.56 14.60
C LEU A 172 3.37 -20.58 13.92
N ALA A 173 3.37 -20.60 12.58
CA ALA A 173 4.31 -21.39 11.81
C ALA A 173 5.24 -20.49 10.98
N PHE A 174 6.54 -20.65 11.21
CA PHE A 174 7.63 -19.88 10.63
C PHE A 174 8.32 -20.74 9.56
N THR A 175 8.15 -20.38 8.29
CA THR A 175 8.63 -21.15 7.15
C THR A 175 9.60 -20.31 6.32
N PRO A 176 10.89 -20.67 6.24
CA PRO A 176 11.86 -20.00 5.37
C PRO A 176 11.47 -20.14 3.90
N ILE A 177 11.56 -19.05 3.14
CA ILE A 177 11.45 -19.01 1.68
C ILE A 177 12.68 -18.27 1.13
N ASN A 178 13.77 -19.03 0.91
CA ASN A 178 15.10 -18.45 0.69
C ASN A 178 15.42 -17.43 1.80
N GLY A 179 15.86 -16.21 1.47
CA GLY A 179 16.16 -15.16 2.45
C GLY A 179 14.96 -14.49 3.15
N VAL A 180 13.73 -14.91 2.85
CA VAL A 180 12.49 -14.35 3.44
C VAL A 180 11.91 -15.33 4.45
N LEU A 181 11.27 -14.84 5.51
CA LEU A 181 10.54 -15.66 6.46
C LEU A 181 9.02 -15.50 6.26
N ASN A 182 8.31 -16.60 6.03
CA ASN A 182 6.84 -16.61 6.02
C ASN A 182 6.32 -16.97 7.41
N VAL A 183 5.43 -16.16 7.96
CA VAL A 183 4.73 -16.47 9.21
C VAL A 183 3.25 -16.66 8.89
N THR A 184 2.69 -17.80 9.31
CA THR A 184 1.25 -18.03 9.28
C THR A 184 0.73 -18.12 10.69
N GLN A 185 -0.49 -17.63 10.91
CA GLN A 185 -1.18 -17.65 12.20
C GLN A 185 -2.47 -18.46 12.08
N THR A 186 -2.70 -19.32 13.06
CA THR A 186 -4.00 -19.91 13.39
C THR A 186 -4.40 -19.38 14.76
N GLY A 187 -5.68 -19.05 14.94
CA GLY A 187 -6.17 -18.28 16.08
C GLY A 187 -6.42 -16.82 15.70
N ALA A 188 -7.35 -16.19 16.41
CA ALA A 188 -7.64 -14.77 16.31
C ALA A 188 -6.47 -13.92 16.84
N ASP A 189 -6.57 -12.61 16.67
CA ASP A 189 -5.68 -11.63 17.30
C ASP A 189 -5.57 -11.86 18.81
N SER A 190 -6.72 -11.90 19.51
CA SER A 190 -6.78 -12.09 20.96
C SER A 190 -6.22 -13.44 21.43
N ASP A 191 -6.37 -14.50 20.62
CA ASP A 191 -5.85 -15.83 20.97
C ASP A 191 -4.32 -15.82 21.06
N CYS A 192 -3.67 -14.98 20.25
CA CYS A 192 -2.22 -14.82 20.22
C CYS A 192 -1.71 -13.66 21.06
N GLY A 193 -2.55 -13.02 21.90
CA GLY A 193 -2.15 -11.87 22.71
C GLY A 193 -2.05 -10.55 21.92
N GLY A 194 -2.51 -10.52 20.68
CA GLY A 194 -2.63 -9.31 19.88
C GLY A 194 -3.80 -8.44 20.32
N GLY A 195 -3.61 -7.12 20.33
CA GLY A 195 -4.73 -6.18 20.35
C GLY A 195 -5.63 -6.34 19.12
N MET A 196 -6.84 -5.77 19.15
CA MET A 196 -7.81 -5.91 18.06
C MET A 196 -7.19 -5.55 16.70
N GLY A 197 -7.26 -6.44 15.72
CA GLY A 197 -6.69 -6.26 14.39
C GLY A 197 -5.17 -6.48 14.27
N VAL A 198 -4.47 -6.80 15.36
CA VAL A 198 -3.03 -7.08 15.37
C VAL A 198 -2.81 -8.56 15.10
N TYR A 199 -2.15 -8.85 13.98
CA TYR A 199 -1.81 -10.21 13.56
C TYR A 199 -0.31 -10.34 13.31
N TYR A 200 0.25 -11.51 13.64
CA TYR A 200 1.66 -11.84 13.43
C TYR A 200 1.92 -12.54 12.08
N ALA A 201 0.87 -12.83 11.32
CA ALA A 201 0.99 -13.47 10.01
C ALA A 201 1.46 -12.48 8.94
N GLY A 202 2.45 -12.90 8.16
CA GLY A 202 2.97 -12.08 7.08
C GLY A 202 4.31 -12.54 6.54
N ARG A 203 4.90 -11.68 5.73
CA ARG A 203 6.21 -11.88 5.10
C ARG A 203 7.21 -10.99 5.77
N TYR A 204 8.32 -11.58 6.20
CA TYR A 204 9.34 -10.86 6.92
C TYR A 204 10.68 -10.94 6.19
N VAL A 205 11.45 -9.86 6.26
CA VAL A 205 12.80 -9.76 5.71
C VAL A 205 13.80 -9.46 6.81
N ALA A 206 15.01 -10.00 6.71
CA ALA A 206 16.05 -9.72 7.69
C ALA A 206 16.49 -8.24 7.59
N SER A 207 16.34 -7.50 8.69
CA SER A 207 16.75 -6.08 8.79
C SER A 207 16.80 -5.64 10.24
N GLU A 208 17.85 -4.89 10.60
CA GLU A 208 17.97 -4.23 11.91
C GLU A 208 17.23 -2.88 11.95
N GLN A 209 16.74 -2.38 10.81
CA GLN A 209 15.99 -1.14 10.70
C GLN A 209 14.54 -1.43 10.29
N PRO A 210 13.54 -0.70 10.83
CA PRO A 210 12.15 -0.84 10.39
C PRO A 210 12.03 -0.68 8.88
N LEU A 211 11.30 -1.60 8.26
CA LEU A 211 11.08 -1.56 6.83
C LEU A 211 10.01 -0.51 6.49
N LYS A 212 10.37 0.45 5.64
CA LYS A 212 9.42 1.39 5.04
C LYS A 212 9.29 1.06 3.56
N LEU A 213 8.07 0.81 3.11
CA LEU A 213 7.77 0.71 1.69
C LEU A 213 7.43 2.10 1.16
N ASP A 214 7.86 2.39 -0.06
CA ASP A 214 7.62 3.65 -0.76
C ASP A 214 6.15 3.72 -1.24
N TYR A 215 5.21 3.69 -0.30
CA TYR A 215 3.81 3.91 -0.58
C TYR A 215 3.54 5.37 -0.96
N ASP A 216 2.52 5.55 -1.78
CA ASP A 216 1.98 6.81 -2.24
C ASP A 216 0.45 6.75 -2.21
N LEU A 217 -0.26 7.86 -2.44
CA LEU A 217 -1.71 7.86 -2.32
C LEU A 217 -2.37 7.00 -3.41
N LEU A 218 -1.70 6.76 -4.55
CA LEU A 218 -2.14 5.81 -5.58
C LEU A 218 -2.10 4.36 -5.09
N SER A 219 -0.97 3.93 -4.54
CA SER A 219 -0.77 2.56 -4.06
C SER A 219 -1.58 2.28 -2.80
N LEU A 220 -1.86 3.30 -1.99
CA LEU A 220 -2.79 3.20 -0.87
C LEU A 220 -4.25 3.22 -1.31
N GLY A 221 -4.55 3.72 -2.51
CA GLY A 221 -5.89 3.80 -3.08
C GLY A 221 -6.70 5.02 -2.63
N LEU A 222 -6.06 5.96 -1.93
CA LEU A 222 -6.67 7.23 -1.58
C LEU A 222 -6.80 8.11 -2.82
N ALA A 223 -5.74 8.23 -3.62
CA ALA A 223 -5.81 8.79 -4.97
C ALA A 223 -6.20 7.70 -5.98
N ARG A 224 -7.16 7.98 -6.86
CA ARG A 224 -7.67 6.97 -7.80
C ARG A 224 -6.89 6.95 -9.11
N THR A 225 -6.50 8.14 -9.58
CA THR A 225 -5.81 8.32 -10.86
C THR A 225 -4.48 9.03 -10.68
N PRO A 226 -3.50 8.81 -11.58
CA PRO A 226 -2.23 9.56 -11.54
C PRO A 226 -2.40 11.08 -11.56
N ALA A 227 -3.43 11.58 -12.25
CA ALA A 227 -3.75 13.01 -12.27
C ALA A 227 -4.21 13.52 -10.90
N GLU A 228 -5.03 12.74 -10.19
CA GLU A 228 -5.48 13.05 -8.84
C GLU A 228 -4.31 13.03 -7.84
N ASP A 229 -3.43 12.03 -7.93
CA ASP A 229 -2.22 11.96 -7.10
C ASP A 229 -1.29 13.16 -7.33
N GLN A 230 -1.08 13.54 -8.60
CA GLN A 230 -0.29 14.71 -8.95
C GLN A 230 -0.92 16.02 -8.44
N ALA A 231 -2.25 16.13 -8.48
CA ALA A 231 -2.97 17.26 -7.91
C ALA A 231 -2.76 17.33 -6.38
N LEU A 232 -2.91 16.20 -5.68
CA LEU A 232 -2.68 16.09 -4.24
C LEU A 232 -1.22 16.42 -3.87
N ARG A 233 -0.23 15.93 -4.63
CA ARG A 233 1.19 16.28 -4.42
C ARG A 233 1.45 17.78 -4.53
N SER A 234 0.89 18.40 -5.57
CA SER A 234 1.06 19.83 -5.83
C SER A 234 0.40 20.68 -4.76
N LEU A 235 -0.76 20.24 -4.28
CA LEU A 235 -1.57 20.92 -3.27
C LEU A 235 -0.98 20.78 -1.86
N LEU A 236 -0.58 19.56 -1.47
CA LEU A 236 -0.12 19.25 -0.12
C LEU A 236 1.35 19.58 0.14
N LYS A 237 2.20 19.54 -0.89
CA LYS A 237 3.65 19.79 -0.77
C LYS A 237 4.26 18.92 0.34
N THR A 238 4.75 19.53 1.42
CA THR A 238 5.38 18.85 2.57
C THR A 238 4.40 17.98 3.35
N ASP A 239 3.10 18.27 3.29
CA ASP A 239 2.08 17.52 4.00
C ASP A 239 1.64 16.26 3.23
N TYR A 240 2.11 16.06 2.00
CA TYR A 240 1.79 14.87 1.22
C TYR A 240 2.24 13.59 1.92
N GLN A 241 3.47 13.58 2.45
CA GLN A 241 4.00 12.41 3.16
C GLN A 241 3.28 12.17 4.49
N LYS A 242 2.88 13.23 5.20
CA LYS A 242 2.07 13.09 6.41
C LYS A 242 0.73 12.42 6.10
N LEU A 243 0.09 12.78 4.99
CA LEU A 243 -1.14 12.12 4.55
C LEU A 243 -0.91 10.66 4.18
N VAL A 244 0.17 10.34 3.45
CA VAL A 244 0.55 8.95 3.15
C VAL A 244 0.67 8.14 4.44
N GLU A 245 1.47 8.62 5.38
CA GLU A 245 1.73 7.95 6.67
C GLU A 245 0.47 7.79 7.51
N THR A 246 -0.45 8.75 7.46
CA THR A 246 -1.67 8.73 8.27
C THR A 246 -2.84 8.03 7.61
N SER A 247 -2.91 7.88 6.28
CA SER A 247 -4.13 7.49 5.53
C SER A 247 -4.89 6.22 5.95
N GLY A 248 -4.30 5.34 6.76
CA GLY A 248 -5.01 4.28 7.48
C GLY A 248 -5.87 3.37 6.60
N SER A 249 -7.04 2.94 7.10
CA SER A 249 -8.04 2.23 6.33
C SER A 249 -9.00 3.20 5.64
N LEU A 250 -9.46 2.81 4.45
CA LEU A 250 -10.31 3.64 3.61
C LEU A 250 -11.75 3.10 3.62
N GLN A 251 -12.72 3.99 3.80
CA GLN A 251 -14.15 3.68 3.80
C GLN A 251 -14.85 4.59 2.79
N VAL A 252 -15.83 4.05 2.06
CA VAL A 252 -16.64 4.86 1.15
C VAL A 252 -17.53 5.79 1.98
N GLY A 253 -17.42 7.09 1.73
CA GLY A 253 -18.23 8.12 2.39
C GLY A 253 -19.55 8.37 1.67
N GLU A 254 -20.37 9.25 2.24
CA GLU A 254 -21.65 9.65 1.66
C GLU A 254 -21.48 10.53 0.41
N ASN A 255 -22.48 10.52 -0.48
CA ASN A 255 -22.47 11.34 -1.68
C ASN A 255 -22.71 12.83 -1.36
N SER A 256 -22.00 13.73 -2.03
CA SER A 256 -22.19 15.18 -1.90
C SER A 256 -23.39 15.69 -2.71
N LYS A 257 -24.19 16.57 -2.11
CA LYS A 257 -25.24 17.35 -2.78
C LYS A 257 -24.67 18.60 -3.46
N ASP A 258 -23.62 19.19 -2.88
CA ASP A 258 -22.95 20.38 -3.40
C ASP A 258 -22.07 20.11 -4.62
N VAL A 259 -21.51 18.90 -4.70
CA VAL A 259 -20.70 18.43 -5.82
C VAL A 259 -21.24 17.07 -6.29
N PRO A 260 -22.27 17.06 -7.16
CA PRO A 260 -22.82 15.84 -7.72
C PRO A 260 -21.75 14.97 -8.39
N ASP A 261 -21.92 13.65 -8.31
CA ASP A 261 -21.03 12.62 -8.86
C ASP A 261 -19.61 12.57 -8.26
N ALA A 262 -19.31 13.43 -7.29
CA ALA A 262 -18.08 13.31 -6.52
C ALA A 262 -18.06 11.98 -5.77
N GLN A 263 -16.86 11.40 -5.65
CA GLN A 263 -16.62 10.24 -4.82
C GLN A 263 -16.00 10.70 -3.51
N VAL A 264 -16.44 10.10 -2.42
CA VAL A 264 -16.00 10.45 -1.07
C VAL A 264 -15.38 9.22 -0.42
N VAL A 265 -14.22 9.43 0.18
CA VAL A 265 -13.50 8.42 0.96
C VAL A 265 -13.19 9.00 2.32
N GLU A 266 -13.63 8.33 3.37
CA GLU A 266 -13.24 8.61 4.75
C GLU A 266 -12.05 7.73 5.12
N MET A 267 -11.08 8.34 5.81
CA MET A 267 -9.89 7.69 6.32
C MET A 267 -10.08 7.41 7.80
N TRP A 268 -9.74 6.19 8.20
CA TRP A 268 -9.90 5.71 9.57
C TRP A 268 -8.65 5.00 10.05
N MET A 269 -8.17 5.34 11.25
CA MET A 269 -7.04 4.66 11.87
C MET A 269 -7.50 3.84 13.07
N ARG A 270 -7.05 2.58 13.11
CA ARG A 270 -7.43 1.66 14.17
C ARG A 270 -6.99 2.17 15.52
N GLY A 271 -7.94 2.20 16.46
CA GLY A 271 -7.74 2.74 17.82
C GLY A 271 -7.76 4.28 17.90
N LEU A 272 -7.73 5.02 16.79
CA LEU A 272 -7.77 6.49 16.77
C LEU A 272 -9.04 7.10 16.17
N GLY A 273 -9.79 6.34 15.37
CA GLY A 273 -11.03 6.82 14.78
C GLY A 273 -10.86 7.47 13.41
N GLY A 274 -11.76 8.39 13.08
CA GLY A 274 -11.71 9.17 11.83
C GLY A 274 -10.51 10.12 11.83
N ILE A 275 -9.73 10.06 10.77
CA ILE A 275 -8.49 10.84 10.62
C ILE A 275 -8.50 11.77 9.41
N GLY A 276 -9.48 11.61 8.52
CA GLY A 276 -9.77 12.58 7.47
C GLY A 276 -10.79 12.10 6.46
N ILE A 277 -11.02 12.92 5.46
CA ILE A 277 -11.98 12.73 4.39
C ILE A 277 -11.42 13.35 3.10
N LEU A 278 -11.44 12.59 2.02
CA LEU A 278 -11.12 13.05 0.67
C LEU A 278 -12.37 12.94 -0.19
N MET A 279 -12.78 14.05 -0.78
CA MET A 279 -13.74 14.08 -1.86
C MET A 279 -13.00 14.41 -3.16
N SER A 280 -13.30 13.67 -4.23
CA SER A 280 -12.74 13.95 -5.55
C SER A 280 -13.77 13.81 -6.67
N ALA A 281 -13.68 14.70 -7.64
CA ALA A 281 -14.57 14.80 -8.79
C ALA A 281 -13.80 14.74 -10.12
N ALA A 282 -14.47 15.02 -11.23
CA ALA A 282 -13.86 15.09 -12.54
C ALA A 282 -12.69 16.10 -12.59
N ASP A 283 -11.82 15.95 -13.59
CA ASP A 283 -10.67 16.84 -13.83
C ASP A 283 -9.69 16.96 -12.65
N ALA A 284 -9.57 15.90 -11.85
CA ALA A 284 -8.72 15.84 -10.66
C ALA A 284 -9.03 16.97 -9.64
N GLN A 285 -10.29 17.39 -9.57
CA GLN A 285 -10.76 18.28 -8.51
C GLN A 285 -10.80 17.53 -7.18
N VAL A 286 -10.20 18.10 -6.14
CA VAL A 286 -10.07 17.48 -4.83
C VAL A 286 -10.44 18.44 -3.70
N TRP A 287 -11.00 17.87 -2.64
CA TRP A 287 -11.25 18.51 -1.35
C TRP A 287 -10.85 17.52 -0.27
N LEU A 288 -9.97 17.94 0.63
CA LEU A 288 -9.39 17.05 1.63
C LEU A 288 -9.44 17.74 2.98
N ILE A 289 -9.90 17.03 4.00
CA ILE A 289 -9.62 17.34 5.40
C ILE A 289 -8.83 16.18 5.98
N PHE A 290 -7.74 16.44 6.70
CA PHE A 290 -7.10 15.39 7.49
C PHE A 290 -6.46 15.95 8.77
N LYS A 291 -6.29 15.06 9.74
CA LYS A 291 -5.61 15.33 11.01
C LYS A 291 -4.11 15.47 10.79
N SER A 292 -3.56 16.56 11.27
CA SER A 292 -2.14 16.85 11.29
C SER A 292 -1.72 17.22 12.71
N TYR A 293 -0.44 17.06 13.00
CA TYR A 293 0.15 17.36 14.30
C TYR A 293 1.25 18.41 14.10
N ASP A 294 1.33 19.38 14.99
CA ASP A 294 2.43 20.33 15.01
C ASP A 294 3.68 19.72 15.69
N ASP A 295 4.78 20.45 15.70
CA ASP A 295 6.03 19.98 16.32
C ASP A 295 5.91 19.77 17.85
N GLN A 296 4.84 20.26 18.47
CA GLN A 296 4.51 20.09 19.89
C GLN A 296 3.51 18.95 20.14
N GLY A 297 3.05 18.27 19.07
CA GLY A 297 2.08 17.19 19.13
C GLY A 297 0.63 17.64 19.25
N HIS A 298 0.33 18.94 19.09
CA HIS A 298 -1.04 19.42 19.09
C HIS A 298 -1.75 19.05 17.78
N GLU A 299 -2.89 18.38 17.93
CA GLU A 299 -3.74 17.98 16.82
C GLU A 299 -4.48 19.19 16.23
N HIS A 300 -4.47 19.28 14.91
CA HIS A 300 -5.24 20.24 14.14
C HIS A 300 -5.77 19.59 12.87
N LEU A 301 -6.85 20.15 12.30
CA LEU A 301 -7.39 19.71 11.03
C LEU A 301 -6.92 20.66 9.94
N ARG A 302 -6.48 20.12 8.80
CA ARG A 302 -6.11 20.93 7.64
C ARG A 302 -7.03 20.64 6.48
N TYR A 303 -7.59 21.69 5.90
CA TYR A 303 -8.42 21.63 4.71
C TYR A 303 -7.65 22.11 3.49
N TYR A 304 -7.66 21.30 2.42
CA TYR A 304 -7.08 21.64 1.13
C TYR A 304 -8.10 21.48 0.02
N THR A 305 -8.06 22.37 -0.97
CA THR A 305 -8.77 22.18 -2.24
C THR A 305 -8.04 22.87 -3.38
N ASN A 306 -8.10 22.30 -4.58
CA ASN A 306 -7.68 22.97 -5.81
C ASN A 306 -8.84 23.70 -6.52
N VAL A 307 -10.02 23.80 -5.89
CA VAL A 307 -11.22 24.41 -6.47
C VAL A 307 -11.51 25.76 -5.84
N ALA A 308 -11.21 26.84 -6.56
CA ALA A 308 -11.19 28.22 -6.04
C ALA A 308 -12.47 28.65 -5.28
N LYS A 309 -13.66 28.23 -5.73
CA LYS A 309 -14.94 28.61 -5.07
C LYS A 309 -15.14 27.99 -3.68
N TRP A 310 -14.28 27.05 -3.29
CA TRP A 310 -14.32 26.32 -2.02
C TRP A 310 -13.12 26.62 -1.11
N ASN A 311 -12.28 27.60 -1.44
CA ASN A 311 -11.09 27.93 -0.62
C ASN A 311 -11.41 28.47 0.78
N LYS A 312 -12.64 28.93 1.02
CA LYS A 312 -13.08 29.58 2.27
C LYS A 312 -14.33 28.95 2.88
N ARG A 313 -14.76 27.79 2.37
CA ARG A 313 -15.94 27.07 2.86
C ARG A 313 -15.86 25.59 2.48
N LEU A 314 -16.51 24.74 3.26
CA LEU A 314 -16.58 23.31 3.02
C LEU A 314 -17.82 22.94 2.19
N PRO A 315 -17.72 21.98 1.26
CA PRO A 315 -18.88 21.26 0.74
C PRO A 315 -19.61 20.50 1.84
N ASP A 316 -20.91 20.29 1.67
CA ASP A 316 -21.80 19.60 2.61
C ASP A 316 -21.18 18.37 3.31
N VAL A 317 -20.68 17.39 2.56
CA VAL A 317 -20.12 16.16 3.14
C VAL A 317 -18.84 16.36 3.96
N LEU A 318 -18.02 17.36 3.60
CA LEU A 318 -16.82 17.70 4.38
C LEU A 318 -17.20 18.48 5.65
N GLN A 319 -18.23 19.33 5.56
CA GLN A 319 -18.79 20.03 6.72
C GLN A 319 -19.38 19.03 7.71
N ASP A 320 -20.20 18.08 7.23
CA ASP A 320 -20.80 17.05 8.07
C ASP A 320 -19.73 16.17 8.75
N TRP A 321 -18.65 15.84 8.04
CA TRP A 321 -17.52 15.12 8.63
C TRP A 321 -16.82 15.94 9.72
N TYR A 322 -16.55 17.22 9.46
CA TYR A 322 -15.92 18.13 10.42
C TYR A 322 -16.77 18.29 11.69
N ASP A 323 -18.09 18.45 11.54
CA ASP A 323 -19.01 18.62 12.66
C ASP A 323 -19.04 17.36 13.55
N ARG A 324 -19.05 16.15 12.95
CA ARG A 324 -18.92 14.88 13.71
C ARG A 324 -17.61 14.80 14.50
N MET A 325 -16.50 15.31 13.95
CA MET A 325 -15.23 15.33 14.67
C MET A 325 -15.28 16.27 15.88
N GLN A 326 -15.91 17.45 15.75
CA GLN A 326 -16.09 18.38 16.88
C GLN A 326 -16.90 17.79 18.03
N GLU A 327 -17.94 17.01 17.72
CA GLU A 327 -18.75 16.34 18.75
C GLU A 327 -17.94 15.33 19.56
N SER A 328 -17.02 14.62 18.90
CA SER A 328 -16.18 13.62 19.53
C SER A 328 -14.98 14.20 20.29
N GLN A 329 -14.46 15.34 19.84
CA GLN A 329 -13.24 15.99 20.34
C GLN A 329 -13.41 17.51 20.29
N SER A 330 -13.82 18.08 21.43
CA SER A 330 -14.01 19.52 21.57
C SER A 330 -12.71 20.26 21.23
N SER A 331 -12.78 21.31 20.39
CA SER A 331 -11.72 22.28 20.06
C SER A 331 -10.75 21.99 18.91
N LEU A 332 -11.08 21.08 17.97
CA LEU A 332 -10.25 20.91 16.77
C LEU A 332 -10.32 22.15 15.85
N VAL A 333 -9.23 22.90 15.75
CA VAL A 333 -9.16 24.05 14.84
C VAL A 333 -9.00 23.55 13.41
N LEU A 334 -9.85 24.02 12.50
CA LEU A 334 -9.74 23.78 11.06
C LEU A 334 -8.93 24.90 10.39
N GLU A 335 -7.76 24.54 9.89
CA GLU A 335 -6.88 25.42 9.11
C GLU A 335 -7.25 25.32 7.62
N MET A 336 -7.71 26.43 7.05
CA MET A 336 -7.98 26.54 5.61
C MET A 336 -6.67 26.82 4.87
N MET A 337 -6.14 25.82 4.18
CA MET A 337 -4.84 25.90 3.52
C MET A 337 -4.95 26.60 2.15
N PRO A 338 -3.90 27.35 1.75
CA PRO A 338 -3.92 28.18 0.55
C PRO A 338 -3.89 27.42 -0.78
#